data_AF-A0A6P6VSB1-F1
#
_entry.id   AF-A0A6P6VSB1-F1
#
_cell.length_a   1.000
_cell.length_b   1.000
_cell.length_c   1.000
_cell.angle_alpha   90.00
_cell.angle_beta   90.00
_cell.angle_gamma   90.00
#
_symmetry.space_group_name_H-M   'P 1'
#
loop_
_entity.id
_entity.type
_entity.pdbx_description
1 polymer ?
#
loop_
_entity_poly.entity_id
_entity_poly.type
_entity_poly.pdbx_seq_one_letter_code
_entity_poly.pdbx_strand_id
1 'polypeptide(L)'
;MAWTCAGYHSTATFSSLYPPVLQDCGFSSLRPQTLRLLNHPTRFSFSHQKGYRLPQSPSPFTILCLREPKAMAVTGRSWDKLILNSDVPVLVEFYASWCGPCRMVHRVIDEIAMDYTGRLKCFVLNADDDLEIAEDYEIKAVPVVLLFKNGEKRESVIGTMPKEFYVAAIERVLAT
;
A
#
# COMPACT_ATOMS: atom_id res chain seq x y z
N MET A 1 16.16 52.53 -45.69
CA MET A 1 14.68 52.50 -45.63
C MET A 1 14.29 51.75 -44.36
N ALA A 2 13.98 52.51 -43.32
CA ALA A 2 13.42 52.02 -42.06
C ALA A 2 11.90 52.17 -42.14
N TRP A 3 11.17 51.14 -41.71
CA TRP A 3 9.75 51.26 -41.36
C TRP A 3 9.51 50.50 -40.05
N THR A 4 9.31 51.28 -39.01
CA THR A 4 8.72 50.92 -37.72
C THR A 4 7.20 50.96 -37.81
N CYS A 5 6.52 50.01 -37.15
CA CYS A 5 5.20 50.14 -36.49
C CYS A 5 5.10 48.97 -35.49
N ALA A 6 5.14 49.21 -34.17
CA ALA A 6 3.97 49.32 -33.27
C ALA A 6 3.05 48.09 -33.38
N GLY A 7 2.83 47.23 -32.38
CA GLY A 7 2.78 47.41 -30.94
C GLY A 7 1.45 46.80 -30.50
N TYR A 8 1.46 45.72 -29.72
CA TYR A 8 0.30 45.33 -28.91
C TYR A 8 0.77 44.60 -27.67
N HIS A 9 0.49 45.24 -26.53
CA HIS A 9 0.64 44.69 -25.19
C HIS A 9 -0.31 43.51 -24.99
N SER A 10 0.18 42.43 -24.37
CA SER A 10 -0.68 41.60 -23.54
C SER A 10 0.16 40.97 -22.42
N THR A 11 0.21 41.67 -21.29
CA THR A 11 0.67 41.13 -20.01
C THR A 11 -0.48 40.31 -19.43
N ALA A 12 -0.43 38.98 -19.57
CA ALA A 12 -1.32 38.07 -18.87
C ALA A 12 -0.68 37.68 -17.53
N THR A 13 -1.09 38.36 -16.47
CA THR A 13 -0.84 37.97 -15.07
C THR A 13 -1.77 36.82 -14.71
N PHE A 14 -1.24 35.60 -14.59
CA PHE A 14 -1.97 34.44 -14.10
C PHE A 14 -1.82 34.33 -12.58
N SER A 15 -2.58 35.15 -11.85
CA SER A 15 -2.90 34.92 -10.43
C SER A 15 -4.33 34.38 -10.38
N SER A 16 -4.49 33.06 -10.41
CA SER A 16 -5.77 32.42 -10.13
C SER A 16 -5.80 32.00 -8.66
N LEU A 17 -6.53 32.81 -7.92
CA LEU A 17 -6.85 32.67 -6.51
C LEU A 17 -7.82 31.50 -6.31
N TYR A 18 -7.58 30.81 -5.20
CA TYR A 18 -8.44 29.83 -4.54
C TYR A 18 -9.94 30.18 -4.60
N PRO A 19 -10.83 29.21 -4.85
CA PRO A 19 -12.26 29.41 -4.68
C PRO A 19 -12.65 29.43 -3.18
N PRO A 20 -13.56 30.32 -2.76
CA PRO A 20 -14.07 30.35 -1.40
C PRO A 20 -15.06 29.21 -1.14
N VAL A 21 -14.82 28.49 -0.04
CA VAL A 21 -15.72 27.55 0.62
C VAL A 21 -16.79 28.37 1.36
N LEU A 22 -18.06 28.23 1.01
CA LEU A 22 -19.16 28.59 1.90
C LEU A 22 -20.48 27.95 1.46
N GLN A 23 -20.98 27.01 2.27
CA GLN A 23 -22.41 26.94 2.60
C GLN A 23 -22.62 26.03 3.81
N ASP A 24 -22.59 26.65 4.98
CA ASP A 24 -23.11 26.10 6.23
C ASP A 24 -24.63 25.94 6.12
N CYS A 25 -25.11 24.69 6.15
CA CYS A 25 -26.52 24.40 6.39
C CYS A 25 -26.80 24.59 7.89
N GLY A 26 -27.45 25.69 8.23
CA GLY A 26 -27.96 25.95 9.57
C GLY A 26 -29.01 24.91 9.97
N PHE A 27 -28.70 24.09 10.98
CA PHE A 27 -29.68 23.27 11.66
C PHE A 27 -30.05 23.94 12.98
N SER A 28 -31.21 24.61 12.94
CA SER A 28 -31.88 25.24 14.07
C SER A 28 -32.11 24.22 15.18
N SER A 29 -31.34 24.34 16.26
CA SER A 29 -31.56 23.60 17.50
C SER A 29 -32.85 24.08 18.17
N LEU A 30 -33.94 23.37 17.92
CA LEU A 30 -35.19 23.49 18.67
C LEU A 30 -35.26 22.36 19.70
N ARG A 31 -35.29 22.80 20.96
CA ARG A 31 -35.58 22.13 22.25
C ARG A 31 -36.14 20.70 22.18
N PRO A 32 -35.75 19.88 23.17
CA PRO A 32 -36.73 19.04 23.87
C PRO A 32 -36.93 19.54 25.30
N GLN A 33 -38.19 19.83 25.62
CA GLN A 33 -38.67 20.14 26.95
C GLN A 33 -38.46 18.95 27.89
N THR A 34 -37.95 19.25 29.07
CA THR A 34 -37.93 18.39 30.25
C THR A 34 -39.36 18.05 30.66
N LEU A 35 -39.77 16.79 30.44
CA LEU A 35 -40.97 16.22 31.05
C LEU A 35 -40.55 15.10 32.00
N ARG A 36 -40.72 15.43 33.28
CA ARG A 36 -40.51 14.61 34.46
C ARG A 36 -41.75 13.74 34.70
N LEU A 37 -41.49 12.52 35.21
CA LEU A 37 -42.43 11.59 35.87
C LEU A 37 -43.29 10.79 34.89
N LEU A 38 -43.35 9.46 34.95
CA LEU A 38 -43.76 8.68 36.11
C LEU A 38 -42.98 7.36 36.27
N ASN A 39 -42.70 7.04 37.54
CA ASN A 39 -42.27 5.73 38.01
C ASN A 39 -43.30 4.65 37.66
N HIS A 40 -42.84 3.51 37.12
CA HIS A 40 -43.51 2.24 37.33
C HIS A 40 -42.48 1.13 37.61
N PRO A 41 -42.65 0.35 38.69
CA PRO A 41 -41.73 -0.72 39.04
C PRO A 41 -42.18 -2.00 38.34
N THR A 42 -41.37 -2.50 37.41
CA THR A 42 -41.46 -3.92 37.02
C THR A 42 -40.07 -4.52 37.11
N ARG A 43 -39.86 -5.09 38.28
CA ARG A 43 -38.83 -6.06 38.64
C ARG A 43 -38.87 -7.22 37.65
N PHE A 44 -38.16 -7.12 36.53
CA PHE A 44 -37.89 -8.28 35.68
C PHE A 44 -36.72 -9.05 36.27
N SER A 45 -37.07 -10.05 37.08
CA SER A 45 -36.17 -11.14 37.44
C SER A 45 -35.89 -11.95 36.18
N PHE A 46 -34.69 -11.82 35.62
CA PHE A 46 -34.18 -12.82 34.69
C PHE A 46 -33.25 -13.75 35.45
N SER A 47 -33.88 -14.75 36.07
CA SER A 47 -33.22 -16.02 36.28
C SER A 47 -32.82 -16.57 34.93
N HIS A 48 -31.55 -16.92 34.77
CA HIS A 48 -31.11 -18.27 34.46
C HIS A 48 -29.81 -18.19 33.65
N GLN A 49 -28.73 -18.60 34.32
CA GLN A 49 -27.49 -18.99 33.67
C GLN A 49 -27.82 -20.04 32.60
N LYS A 50 -27.45 -19.77 31.34
CA LYS A 50 -27.20 -20.82 30.37
C LYS A 50 -25.76 -20.70 29.94
N GLY A 51 -24.93 -21.54 30.57
CA GLY A 51 -23.56 -21.76 30.15
C GLY A 51 -23.54 -22.22 28.70
N TYR A 52 -22.91 -21.42 27.87
CA TYR A 52 -22.58 -21.79 26.50
C TYR A 52 -21.47 -22.83 26.58
N ARG A 53 -21.84 -24.11 26.63
CA ARG A 53 -20.89 -25.20 26.39
C ARG A 53 -20.52 -25.14 24.92
N LEU A 54 -19.28 -24.74 24.63
CA LEU A 54 -18.69 -24.89 23.30
C LEU A 54 -18.67 -26.40 22.98
N PRO A 55 -19.30 -26.85 21.88
CA PRO A 55 -19.12 -28.22 21.43
C PRO A 55 -17.70 -28.35 20.87
N GLN A 56 -16.85 -29.09 21.59
CA GLN A 56 -15.57 -29.54 21.05
C GLN A 56 -15.85 -30.63 20.01
N SER A 57 -15.92 -30.22 18.75
CA SER A 57 -15.96 -31.15 17.62
C SER A 57 -14.56 -31.22 16.99
N PRO A 58 -13.86 -32.36 17.06
CA PRO A 58 -12.65 -32.57 16.29
C PRO A 58 -13.04 -32.94 14.86
N SER A 59 -12.98 -31.99 13.92
CA SER A 59 -13.13 -32.30 12.50
C SER A 59 -11.76 -32.60 11.86
N PRO A 60 -11.63 -33.66 11.03
CA PRO A 60 -10.38 -34.04 10.37
C PRO A 60 -10.16 -33.31 9.03
N PHE A 61 -10.79 -32.14 8.84
CA PHE A 61 -10.46 -31.25 7.74
C PHE A 61 -9.30 -30.39 8.19
N THR A 62 -8.08 -30.88 7.95
CA THR A 62 -6.90 -30.02 7.95
C THR A 62 -7.14 -28.93 6.92
N ILE A 63 -7.62 -27.77 7.39
CA ILE A 63 -7.49 -26.51 6.67
C ILE A 63 -5.99 -26.35 6.47
N LEU A 64 -5.53 -26.69 5.28
CA LEU A 64 -4.20 -26.37 4.81
C LEU A 64 -4.16 -24.87 4.46
N CYS A 65 -4.44 -24.00 5.44
CA CYS A 65 -4.09 -22.58 5.39
C CYS A 65 -2.57 -22.41 5.54
N LEU A 66 -1.78 -23.25 4.87
CA LEU A 66 -0.34 -23.04 4.77
C LEU A 66 -0.13 -21.93 3.73
N ARG A 67 -0.42 -20.69 4.13
CA ARG A 67 -0.05 -19.50 3.38
C ARG A 67 1.41 -19.19 3.71
N GLU A 68 2.36 -19.74 2.99
CA GLU A 68 3.71 -19.16 2.82
C GLU A 68 4.23 -19.53 1.42
N PRO A 69 4.79 -18.58 0.66
CA PRO A 69 5.87 -17.70 1.06
C PRO A 69 5.45 -16.24 1.14
N LYS A 70 5.75 -15.64 2.29
CA LYS A 70 5.89 -14.21 2.44
C LYS A 70 7.22 -13.81 1.81
N ALA A 71 7.24 -12.81 0.93
CA ALA A 71 8.50 -12.25 0.43
C ALA A 71 9.40 -11.86 1.62
N MET A 72 10.68 -12.29 1.58
CA MET A 72 11.56 -12.16 2.74
C MET A 72 11.99 -10.70 2.91
N ALA A 73 11.96 -10.19 4.14
CA ALA A 73 12.46 -8.86 4.44
C ALA A 73 13.99 -8.83 4.31
N VAL A 74 14.51 -7.79 3.67
CA VAL A 74 15.95 -7.52 3.55
C VAL A 74 16.29 -6.21 4.22
N THR A 75 17.54 -6.10 4.66
CA THR A 75 18.13 -4.89 5.24
C THR A 75 19.40 -4.54 4.47
N GLY A 76 19.94 -3.35 4.68
CA GLY A 76 21.14 -2.91 3.99
C GLY A 76 22.36 -3.80 4.20
N ARG A 77 22.49 -4.42 5.38
CA ARG A 77 23.58 -5.39 5.66
C ARG A 77 23.56 -6.62 4.76
N SER A 78 22.39 -6.96 4.24
CA SER A 78 22.16 -8.14 3.39
C SER A 78 22.03 -7.80 1.90
N TRP A 79 22.00 -6.51 1.56
CA TRP A 79 21.68 -6.01 0.22
C TRP A 79 22.62 -6.56 -0.84
N ASP A 80 23.93 -6.38 -0.65
CA ASP A 80 24.94 -6.83 -1.62
C ASP A 80 24.86 -8.33 -1.86
N LYS A 81 24.68 -9.11 -0.80
CA LYS A 81 24.66 -10.57 -0.90
C LYS A 81 23.38 -11.09 -1.54
N LEU A 82 22.22 -10.56 -1.16
CA LEU A 82 20.92 -11.11 -1.57
C LEU A 82 20.39 -10.52 -2.88
N ILE A 83 20.76 -9.27 -3.19
CA ILE A 83 20.25 -8.54 -4.36
C ILE A 83 21.34 -8.44 -5.43
N LEU A 84 22.48 -7.83 -5.09
CA LEU A 84 23.50 -7.52 -6.10
C LEU A 84 24.25 -8.77 -6.60
N ASN A 85 24.57 -9.69 -5.70
CA ASN A 85 25.31 -10.92 -6.01
C ASN A 85 24.38 -12.14 -6.17
N SER A 86 23.09 -11.94 -6.50
CA SER A 86 22.18 -13.06 -6.71
C SER A 86 22.39 -13.72 -8.08
N ASP A 87 22.49 -15.05 -8.09
CA ASP A 87 22.60 -15.86 -9.31
C ASP A 87 21.31 -15.89 -10.16
N VAL A 88 20.19 -15.52 -9.55
CA VAL A 88 18.89 -15.42 -10.21
C VAL A 88 18.37 -13.99 -10.14
N PRO A 89 17.52 -13.56 -11.10
CA PRO A 89 16.85 -12.27 -11.05
C PRO A 89 16.11 -12.06 -9.71
N VAL A 90 16.02 -10.80 -9.30
CA VAL A 90 15.49 -10.41 -8.00
C VAL A 90 14.46 -9.30 -8.14
N LEU A 91 13.33 -9.45 -7.45
CA LEU A 91 12.26 -8.47 -7.32
C LEU A 91 12.30 -7.91 -5.89
N VAL A 92 12.38 -6.60 -5.74
CA VAL A 92 12.42 -5.94 -4.43
C VAL A 92 11.30 -4.90 -4.35
N GLU A 93 10.38 -5.09 -3.41
CA GLU A 93 9.38 -4.08 -3.06
C GLU A 93 9.90 -3.15 -1.96
N PHE A 94 9.94 -1.86 -2.25
CA PHE A 94 10.16 -0.80 -1.30
C PHE A 94 8.83 -0.35 -0.73
N TYR A 95 8.68 -0.46 0.59
CA TYR A 95 7.46 -0.11 1.32
C TYR A 95 7.76 0.75 2.54
N ALA A 96 6.70 1.17 3.24
CA ALA A 96 6.81 1.75 4.58
C ALA A 96 5.69 1.22 5.48
N SER A 97 5.92 1.16 6.80
CA SER A 97 4.95 0.56 7.74
C SER A 97 3.62 1.33 7.83
N TRP A 98 3.64 2.63 7.53
CA TRP A 98 2.45 3.50 7.47
C TRP A 98 1.75 3.48 6.09
N CYS A 99 2.32 2.80 5.09
CA CYS A 99 1.80 2.77 3.74
C CYS A 99 0.63 1.79 3.60
N GLY A 100 -0.60 2.31 3.59
CA GLY A 100 -1.81 1.52 3.35
C GLY A 100 -1.81 0.74 2.03
N PRO A 101 -1.54 1.38 0.87
CA PRO A 101 -1.53 0.72 -0.44
C PRO A 101 -0.48 -0.39 -0.59
N CYS A 102 0.65 -0.31 0.14
CA CYS A 102 1.71 -1.32 0.11
C CYS A 102 1.21 -2.70 0.55
N ARG A 103 0.19 -2.77 1.42
CA ARG A 103 -0.41 -4.05 1.83
C ARG A 103 -1.01 -4.84 0.66
N MET A 104 -1.47 -4.16 -0.40
CA MET A 104 -1.97 -4.83 -1.59
C MET A 104 -0.83 -5.34 -2.45
N VAL A 105 0.23 -4.54 -2.61
CA VAL A 105 1.43 -4.92 -3.35
C VAL A 105 2.11 -6.13 -2.70
N HIS A 106 2.28 -6.16 -1.38
CA HIS A 106 2.78 -7.33 -0.65
C HIS A 106 2.08 -8.64 -1.03
N ARG A 107 0.74 -8.62 -1.20
CA ARG A 107 -0.01 -9.84 -1.58
C ARG A 107 0.31 -10.26 -3.01
N VAL A 108 0.42 -9.30 -3.93
CA VAL A 108 0.78 -9.56 -5.32
C VAL A 108 2.21 -10.11 -5.41
N ILE A 109 3.14 -9.54 -4.64
CA ILE A 109 4.54 -9.99 -4.58
C ILE A 109 4.65 -11.39 -3.97
N ASP A 110 3.90 -11.69 -2.90
CA ASP A 110 3.83 -13.04 -2.33
C ASP A 110 3.35 -14.07 -3.37
N GLU A 111 2.30 -13.74 -4.14
CA GLU A 111 1.80 -14.61 -5.21
C GLU A 111 2.83 -14.81 -6.33
N ILE A 112 3.50 -13.73 -6.76
CA ILE A 112 4.57 -13.81 -7.77
C ILE A 112 5.74 -14.67 -7.25
N ALA A 113 6.10 -14.55 -5.98
CA ALA A 113 7.15 -15.36 -5.38
C ALA A 113 6.82 -16.86 -5.48
N MET A 114 5.55 -17.24 -5.34
CA MET A 114 5.09 -18.61 -5.56
C MET A 114 5.23 -19.03 -7.02
N ASP A 115 4.63 -18.26 -7.93
CA ASP A 115 4.56 -18.60 -9.36
C ASP A 115 5.95 -18.70 -10.01
N TYR A 116 6.93 -17.94 -9.51
CA TYR A 116 8.29 -17.88 -10.05
C TYR A 116 9.34 -18.59 -9.19
N THR A 117 8.93 -19.50 -8.30
CA THR A 117 9.85 -20.26 -7.43
C THR A 117 11.00 -20.86 -8.24
N GLY A 118 12.24 -20.56 -7.83
CA GLY A 118 13.47 -21.04 -8.48
C GLY A 118 13.92 -20.24 -9.71
N ARG A 119 13.06 -19.40 -10.29
CA ARG A 119 13.39 -18.51 -11.42
C ARG A 119 13.61 -17.06 -10.99
N LEU A 120 12.97 -16.64 -9.90
CA LEU A 120 13.01 -15.28 -9.36
C LEU A 120 13.06 -15.37 -7.82
N LYS A 121 13.80 -14.46 -7.19
CA LYS A 121 13.71 -14.23 -5.74
C LYS A 121 12.94 -12.94 -5.49
N CYS A 122 12.06 -12.94 -4.50
CA CYS A 122 11.29 -11.76 -4.11
C CYS A 122 11.62 -11.34 -2.68
N PHE A 123 11.85 -10.04 -2.49
CA PHE A 123 12.16 -9.44 -1.20
C PHE A 123 11.34 -8.18 -0.97
N VAL A 124 11.25 -7.78 0.30
CA VAL A 124 10.69 -6.49 0.71
C VAL A 124 11.74 -5.72 1.50
N LEU A 125 11.80 -4.40 1.31
CA LEU A 125 12.67 -3.50 2.06
C LEU A 125 11.83 -2.32 2.57
N ASN A 126 11.96 -2.00 3.86
CA ASN A 126 11.33 -0.81 4.43
C ASN A 126 12.22 0.40 4.14
N ALA A 127 11.71 1.33 3.32
CA ALA A 127 12.46 2.51 2.91
C ALA A 127 12.78 3.45 4.08
N ASP A 128 11.98 3.46 5.15
CA ASP A 128 12.24 4.27 6.34
C ASP A 128 13.38 3.71 7.21
N ASP A 129 13.61 2.40 7.16
CA ASP A 129 14.63 1.73 7.97
C ASP A 129 16.01 1.73 7.28
N ASP A 130 16.02 1.67 5.94
CA ASP A 130 17.23 1.63 5.11
C ASP A 130 17.26 2.83 4.12
N LEU A 131 17.35 4.05 4.68
CA LEU A 131 17.30 5.31 3.94
C LEU A 131 18.39 5.44 2.86
N GLU A 132 19.62 5.01 3.15
CA GLU A 132 20.75 5.09 2.20
C GLU A 132 20.44 4.34 0.90
N ILE A 133 19.89 3.12 1.01
CA ILE A 133 19.51 2.32 -0.16
C ILE A 133 18.31 2.95 -0.87
N ALA A 134 17.33 3.45 -0.14
CA ALA A 134 16.20 4.15 -0.73
C ALA A 134 16.66 5.38 -1.54
N GLU A 135 17.63 6.15 -1.03
CA GLU A 135 18.22 7.31 -1.71
C GLU A 135 19.00 6.90 -2.96
N ASP A 136 19.85 5.86 -2.89
CA ASP A 136 20.65 5.34 -4.01
C ASP A 136 19.79 4.93 -5.21
N TYR A 137 18.59 4.40 -4.95
CA TYR A 137 17.63 4.02 -5.99
C TYR A 137 16.54 5.07 -6.26
N GLU A 138 16.70 6.27 -5.71
CA GLU A 138 15.81 7.43 -5.89
C GLU A 138 14.35 7.18 -5.47
N ILE A 139 14.13 6.39 -4.42
CA ILE A 139 12.82 6.03 -3.89
C ILE A 139 12.25 7.20 -3.06
N LYS A 140 11.51 8.08 -3.73
CA LYS A 140 10.90 9.29 -3.13
C LYS A 140 9.49 9.06 -2.59
N ALA A 141 8.86 7.96 -2.99
CA ALA A 141 7.53 7.57 -2.57
C ALA A 141 7.39 6.04 -2.65
N VAL A 142 6.51 5.48 -1.84
CA VAL A 142 6.21 4.03 -1.80
C VAL A 142 4.72 3.79 -2.11
N PRO A 143 4.35 2.63 -2.68
CA PRO A 143 5.21 1.49 -3.03
C PRO A 143 5.96 1.70 -4.35
N VAL A 144 7.19 1.18 -4.42
CA VAL A 144 7.97 1.03 -5.66
C VAL A 144 8.55 -0.37 -5.68
N VAL A 145 8.50 -1.03 -6.83
CA VAL A 145 9.07 -2.37 -6.99
C VAL A 145 10.16 -2.31 -8.04
N LEU A 146 11.36 -2.75 -7.69
CA LEU A 146 12.52 -2.77 -8.56
C LEU A 146 12.86 -4.21 -8.97
N LEU A 147 13.30 -4.38 -10.21
CA LEU A 147 13.76 -5.66 -10.72
C LEU A 147 15.26 -5.60 -11.04
N PHE A 148 16.01 -6.56 -10.52
CA PHE A 148 17.45 -6.69 -10.66
C PHE A 148 17.82 -7.96 -11.42
N LYS A 149 18.86 -7.86 -12.25
CA LYS A 149 19.48 -9.02 -12.90
C LYS A 149 20.96 -8.76 -13.11
N ASN A 150 21.80 -9.70 -12.66
CA ASN A 150 23.26 -9.61 -12.67
C ASN A 150 23.76 -8.38 -11.90
N GLY A 151 23.16 -8.11 -10.74
CA GLY A 151 23.50 -6.98 -9.88
C GLY A 151 23.07 -5.60 -10.37
N GLU A 152 22.43 -5.50 -11.53
CA GLU A 152 21.97 -4.23 -12.08
C GLU A 152 20.46 -4.09 -12.01
N LYS A 153 19.97 -2.88 -11.70
CA LYS A 153 18.56 -2.50 -11.83
C LYS A 153 18.18 -2.50 -13.31
N ARG A 154 17.21 -3.33 -13.69
CA ARG A 154 16.73 -3.47 -15.06
C ARG A 154 15.40 -2.77 -15.29
N GLU A 155 14.49 -2.85 -14.32
CA GLU A 155 13.14 -2.31 -14.47
C GLU A 155 12.57 -1.84 -13.12
N SER A 156 11.54 -1.01 -13.19
CA SER A 156 10.83 -0.48 -12.03
C SER A 156 9.34 -0.37 -12.30
N VAL A 157 8.51 -0.70 -11.31
CA VAL A 157 7.07 -0.51 -11.31
C VAL A 157 6.72 0.40 -10.14
N ILE A 158 6.13 1.57 -10.43
CA ILE A 158 5.85 2.60 -9.45
C ILE A 158 4.37 2.56 -9.09
N GLY A 159 4.07 2.60 -7.78
CA GLY A 159 2.71 2.62 -7.26
C GLY A 159 2.08 1.23 -7.17
N THR A 160 0.78 1.22 -6.88
CA THR A 160 -0.01 0.01 -6.73
C THR A 160 -0.60 -0.39 -8.06
N MET A 161 -0.06 -1.44 -8.67
CA MET A 161 -0.47 -1.93 -9.99
C MET A 161 -1.13 -3.31 -9.91
N PRO A 162 -1.92 -3.71 -10.91
CA PRO A 162 -2.36 -5.10 -11.08
C PRO A 162 -1.18 -6.07 -11.28
N LYS A 163 -1.37 -7.36 -10.94
CA LYS A 163 -0.34 -8.42 -11.01
C LYS A 163 0.32 -8.51 -12.39
N GLU A 164 -0.46 -8.31 -13.43
CA GLU A 164 -0.05 -8.42 -14.84
C GLU A 164 1.07 -7.43 -15.19
N PHE A 165 1.11 -6.26 -14.55
CA PHE A 165 2.17 -5.27 -14.80
C PHE A 165 3.52 -5.75 -14.28
N TYR A 166 3.55 -6.34 -13.08
CA TYR A 166 4.77 -6.92 -12.52
C TYR A 166 5.21 -8.14 -13.32
N VAL A 167 4.27 -9.02 -13.70
CA VAL A 167 4.56 -10.19 -14.55
C VAL A 167 5.17 -9.76 -15.89
N ALA A 168 4.59 -8.75 -16.55
CA ALA A 168 5.12 -8.26 -17.82
C ALA A 168 6.54 -7.70 -17.67
N ALA A 169 6.85 -6.99 -16.57
CA ALA A 169 8.20 -6.51 -16.28
C ALA A 169 9.18 -7.66 -16.01
N ILE A 170 8.76 -8.65 -15.23
CA ILE A 170 9.55 -9.86 -14.96
C ILE A 170 9.90 -10.56 -16.26
N GLU A 171 8.92 -10.85 -17.12
CA GLU A 171 9.17 -11.57 -18.37
C GLU A 171 10.11 -10.81 -19.33
N ARG A 172 10.03 -9.47 -19.38
CA ARG A 172 10.99 -8.65 -20.16
C ARG A 172 12.43 -8.88 -19.71
N VAL A 173 12.66 -8.89 -18.39
CA VAL A 173 14.00 -9.07 -17.83
C VAL A 173 14.46 -10.52 -17.87
N LEU A 174 13.55 -11.49 -17.79
CA LEU A 174 13.87 -12.90 -17.97
C LEU A 174 14.28 -13.21 -19.42
N ALA A 175 13.72 -12.50 -20.40
CA ALA A 175 14.01 -12.69 -21.82
C ALA A 175 15.35 -12.09 -22.30
N THR A 176 16.03 -11.27 -21.49
CA THR A 176 17.31 -10.63 -21.82
C THR A 176 18.50 -11.53 -21.55
#